data_AF-A0A059DP31-F1
#
_entry.id   AF-A0A059DP31-F1
#
_cell.length_a   1.000
_cell.length_b   1.000
_cell.length_c   1.000
_cell.angle_alpha   90.00
_cell.angle_beta   90.00
_cell.angle_gamma   90.00
#
_symmetry.space_group_name_H-M   'P 1'
#
loop_
_entity.id
_entity.type
_entity.pdbx_description
1 polymer ?
#
loop_
_entity_poly.entity_id
_entity_poly.type
_entity_poly.pdbx_seq_one_letter_code
_entity_poly.pdbx_strand_id
1 'polypeptide(L)'
;MAVLELRNVSKSFGEGPSRKDVLKDIDLKIEAGEFVAIVGFSGSGKSTLINLMAGLTAPDSGEVLFEGKPVTGPGPERAVCFQSYSLMPWMSVWQNIDLAVKAVFPSESRTSRQARTDKYVDMVGLRHAVDRKPAELSGGMRQRVAVARSLAMDPAVLLLDEPLSALDALTRANLQDEITDIWIQDRKTVVLITNDVDEAILLADRIIPLNPGPGATLGPSFEVGLPRPRERTELNHSDAFKKIRREVTAYLMDIGIARKRAETERPLPNVTPITVGKPKAYVDASGTSGFHEERYLEYSNTSKVYPTPKGPLTVVDGFDLKVRKGEFISIIGHSGCGKSTVLTMTAGLNDVSSGGIILDNREVASAGPDRAVVFQAPSLFPWLTAKQNVAIGVDRVYPDASQAEREQVVEYYLSKVGLGDALDTAASDMSNGMRQRVGIARAFALSPKLLLLDEPFGMLDSLTRWELQEVLMEVWQRTKVTALCVTHDVDEAILLADRVVMMTNGPNARIGKVMDVDIPRPRTRKALLEHPDYYRYREEVLQFLEDYEGGANPPSPGQSAESPEQPAPVAAGVA
;
A
#
# COMPACT_ATOMS: atom_id res chain seq x y z
N MET A 1 -26.12 -9.44 -23.11
CA MET A 1 -25.29 -9.44 -24.34
C MET A 1 -23.99 -8.75 -23.97
N ALA A 2 -22.85 -9.37 -24.27
CA ALA A 2 -21.54 -8.83 -23.94
C ALA A 2 -21.34 -7.46 -24.60
N VAL A 3 -21.04 -6.45 -23.79
CA VAL A 3 -20.72 -5.09 -24.28
C VAL A 3 -19.25 -5.01 -24.69
N LEU A 4 -18.37 -5.76 -24.03
CA LEU A 4 -16.96 -5.85 -24.34
C LEU A 4 -16.52 -7.31 -24.31
N GLU A 5 -15.81 -7.74 -25.34
CA GLU A 5 -15.36 -9.13 -25.49
C GLU A 5 -13.92 -9.18 -26.04
N LEU A 6 -13.08 -10.00 -25.44
CA LEU A 6 -11.76 -10.36 -25.95
C LEU A 6 -11.82 -11.83 -26.39
N ARG A 7 -11.35 -12.12 -27.60
CA ARG A 7 -11.31 -13.48 -28.16
C ARG A 7 -9.90 -13.87 -28.55
N ASN A 8 -9.34 -14.87 -27.87
CA ASN A 8 -8.00 -15.39 -28.08
C ASN A 8 -6.92 -14.29 -28.21
N VAL A 9 -7.04 -13.24 -27.39
CA VAL A 9 -6.19 -12.06 -27.50
C VAL A 9 -4.80 -12.36 -26.95
N SER A 10 -3.76 -12.14 -27.76
CA SER A 10 -2.36 -12.21 -27.31
C SER A 10 -1.63 -10.91 -27.60
N LYS A 11 -0.69 -10.56 -26.73
CA LYS A 11 0.14 -9.35 -26.88
C LYS A 11 1.56 -9.54 -26.37
N SER A 12 2.49 -9.03 -27.16
CA SER A 12 3.93 -9.05 -26.94
C SER A 12 4.53 -7.67 -27.24
N PHE A 13 5.71 -7.39 -26.69
CA PHE A 13 6.47 -6.17 -26.97
C PHE A 13 7.92 -6.52 -27.36
N GLY A 14 8.51 -5.70 -28.23
CA GLY A 14 9.85 -5.90 -28.76
C GLY A 14 9.90 -6.90 -29.92
N GLU A 15 11.09 -7.07 -30.49
CA GLU A 15 11.33 -7.93 -31.66
C GLU A 15 12.51 -8.88 -31.43
N GLY A 16 12.51 -10.01 -32.15
CA GLY A 16 13.59 -10.99 -32.13
C GLY A 16 13.89 -11.52 -30.71
N PRO A 17 15.18 -11.59 -30.29
CA PRO A 17 15.57 -12.06 -28.96
C PRO A 17 15.05 -11.20 -27.79
N SER A 18 14.62 -9.96 -28.06
CA SER A 18 14.09 -9.04 -27.06
C SER A 18 12.56 -9.12 -26.90
N ARG A 19 11.89 -9.95 -27.72
CA ARG A 19 10.43 -10.14 -27.68
C ARG A 19 10.01 -10.70 -26.33
N LYS A 20 9.14 -9.97 -25.64
CA LYS A 20 8.52 -10.38 -24.37
C LYS A 20 7.03 -10.61 -24.60
N ASP A 21 6.61 -11.86 -24.46
CA ASP A 21 5.20 -12.24 -24.42
C ASP A 21 4.58 -11.77 -23.11
N VAL A 22 3.58 -10.90 -23.19
CA VAL A 22 2.94 -10.31 -22.00
C VAL A 22 1.61 -11.01 -21.73
N LEU A 23 0.72 -11.07 -22.71
CA LEU A 23 -0.58 -11.72 -22.62
C LEU A 23 -0.69 -12.82 -23.66
N LYS A 24 -1.33 -13.93 -23.30
CA LYS A 24 -1.54 -15.06 -24.21
C LYS A 24 -2.97 -15.58 -24.08
N ASP A 25 -3.62 -15.82 -25.22
CA ASP A 25 -4.92 -16.49 -25.34
C ASP A 25 -5.97 -15.98 -24.34
N ILE A 26 -6.11 -14.65 -24.26
CA ILE A 26 -7.06 -14.01 -23.35
C ILE A 26 -8.46 -14.07 -23.94
N ASP A 27 -9.35 -14.79 -23.25
CA ASP A 27 -10.78 -14.82 -23.51
C ASP A 27 -11.55 -14.21 -22.33
N LEU A 28 -12.27 -13.12 -22.59
CA LEU A 28 -13.01 -12.40 -21.57
C LEU A 28 -14.30 -11.84 -22.16
N LYS A 29 -15.43 -12.03 -21.47
CA LYS A 29 -16.74 -11.48 -21.85
C LYS A 29 -17.28 -10.67 -20.70
N ILE A 30 -17.59 -9.40 -20.95
CA ILE A 30 -18.16 -8.48 -19.96
C ILE A 30 -19.56 -8.08 -20.40
N GLU A 31 -20.54 -8.30 -19.54
CA GLU A 31 -21.95 -7.98 -19.81
C GLU A 31 -22.23 -6.50 -19.52
N ALA A 32 -23.23 -5.94 -20.22
CA ALA A 32 -23.63 -4.55 -19.98
C ALA A 32 -24.10 -4.34 -18.53
N GLY A 33 -23.55 -3.32 -17.87
CA GLY A 33 -23.86 -2.97 -16.48
C GLY A 33 -23.18 -3.88 -15.44
N GLU A 34 -22.33 -4.80 -15.87
CA GLU A 34 -21.52 -5.64 -14.98
C GLU A 34 -20.35 -4.83 -14.40
N PHE A 35 -20.04 -5.06 -13.11
CA PHE A 35 -18.80 -4.60 -12.51
C PHE A 35 -17.82 -5.78 -12.40
N VAL A 36 -16.75 -5.76 -13.20
CA VAL A 36 -15.71 -6.80 -13.21
C VAL A 36 -14.42 -6.27 -12.59
N ALA A 37 -13.85 -7.00 -11.63
CA ALA A 37 -12.52 -6.75 -11.11
C ALA A 37 -11.51 -7.76 -11.66
N ILE A 38 -10.37 -7.28 -12.14
CA ILE A 38 -9.23 -8.08 -12.56
C ILE A 38 -8.11 -7.89 -11.54
N VAL A 39 -7.72 -8.99 -10.90
CA VAL A 39 -6.70 -8.99 -9.84
C VAL A 39 -5.48 -9.77 -10.30
N GLY A 40 -4.27 -9.24 -10.17
CA GLY A 40 -3.10 -9.98 -10.63
C GLY A 40 -1.76 -9.39 -10.23
N PHE A 41 -0.70 -10.13 -10.51
CA PHE A 41 0.67 -9.81 -10.11
C PHE A 41 1.18 -8.51 -10.75
N SER A 42 2.12 -7.82 -10.10
CA SER A 42 2.86 -6.77 -10.81
C SER A 42 3.60 -7.37 -12.00
N GLY A 43 3.53 -6.67 -13.14
CA GLY A 43 4.10 -7.13 -14.40
C GLY A 43 3.36 -8.28 -15.08
N SER A 44 2.16 -8.68 -14.64
CA SER A 44 1.34 -9.69 -15.33
C SER A 44 0.64 -9.19 -16.59
N GLY A 45 0.76 -7.89 -16.92
CA GLY A 45 0.13 -7.32 -18.12
C GLY A 45 -1.24 -6.66 -17.88
N LYS A 46 -1.58 -6.33 -16.63
CA LYS A 46 -2.82 -5.63 -16.26
C LYS A 46 -3.07 -4.35 -17.06
N SER A 47 -2.13 -3.39 -17.05
CA SER A 47 -2.27 -2.16 -17.84
C SER A 47 -2.25 -2.43 -19.35
N THR A 48 -1.56 -3.48 -19.82
CA THR A 48 -1.63 -3.93 -21.22
C THR A 48 -3.05 -4.36 -21.56
N LEU A 49 -3.72 -5.09 -20.66
CA LEU A 49 -5.11 -5.52 -20.83
C LEU A 49 -6.06 -4.33 -20.91
N ILE A 50 -5.91 -3.31 -20.04
CA ILE A 50 -6.69 -2.06 -20.14
C ILE A 50 -6.42 -1.33 -21.46
N ASN A 51 -5.18 -1.24 -21.91
CA ASN A 51 -4.85 -0.57 -23.16
C ASN A 51 -5.44 -1.27 -24.38
N LEU A 52 -5.50 -2.60 -24.37
CA LEU A 52 -6.17 -3.41 -25.41
C LEU A 52 -7.68 -3.15 -25.39
N MET A 53 -8.31 -3.20 -24.22
CA MET A 53 -9.74 -2.91 -24.06
C MET A 53 -10.09 -1.49 -24.51
N ALA A 54 -9.25 -0.51 -24.17
CA ALA A 54 -9.43 0.88 -24.56
C ALA A 54 -9.19 1.13 -26.06
N GLY A 55 -8.53 0.21 -26.78
CA GLY A 55 -8.10 0.41 -28.17
C GLY A 55 -6.86 1.31 -28.31
N LEU A 56 -6.13 1.56 -27.23
CA LEU A 56 -4.86 2.31 -27.24
C LEU A 56 -3.70 1.47 -27.77
N THR A 57 -3.85 0.15 -27.78
CA THR A 57 -2.88 -0.80 -28.32
C THR A 57 -3.64 -1.89 -29.08
N ALA A 58 -3.14 -2.27 -30.26
CA ALA A 58 -3.71 -3.39 -31.02
C ALA A 58 -3.15 -4.73 -30.51
N PRO A 59 -3.97 -5.79 -30.47
CA PRO A 59 -3.50 -7.15 -30.19
C PRO A 59 -2.58 -7.66 -31.30
N ASP A 60 -1.68 -8.59 -30.99
CA ASP A 60 -0.85 -9.26 -32.01
C ASP A 60 -1.63 -10.40 -32.70
N SER A 61 -2.52 -11.04 -31.95
CA SER A 61 -3.48 -12.03 -32.45
C SER A 61 -4.79 -11.96 -31.65
N GLY A 62 -5.86 -12.50 -32.23
CA GLY A 62 -7.21 -12.39 -31.66
C GLY A 62 -7.85 -11.04 -31.97
N GLU A 63 -8.99 -10.77 -31.33
CA GLU A 63 -9.75 -9.53 -31.53
C GLU A 63 -10.37 -9.03 -30.22
N VAL A 64 -10.46 -7.71 -30.11
CA VAL A 64 -11.22 -7.01 -29.06
C VAL A 64 -12.48 -6.46 -29.72
N LEU A 65 -13.65 -6.76 -29.17
CA LEU A 65 -14.95 -6.41 -29.70
C LEU A 65 -15.71 -5.52 -28.70
N PHE A 66 -16.28 -4.42 -29.17
CA PHE A 66 -17.22 -3.59 -28.43
C PHE A 66 -18.58 -3.66 -29.12
N GLU A 67 -19.62 -4.11 -28.41
CA GLU A 67 -20.96 -4.39 -28.96
C GLU A 67 -20.92 -5.24 -30.24
N GLY A 68 -20.02 -6.23 -30.25
CA GLY A 68 -19.79 -7.14 -31.38
C GLY A 68 -18.99 -6.55 -32.55
N LYS A 69 -18.54 -5.29 -32.48
CA LYS A 69 -17.72 -4.65 -33.52
C LYS A 69 -16.25 -4.61 -33.12
N PRO A 70 -15.30 -4.86 -34.03
CA PRO A 70 -13.87 -4.75 -33.73
C PRO A 70 -13.45 -3.37 -33.23
N VAL A 71 -12.71 -3.34 -32.13
CA VAL A 71 -12.07 -2.15 -31.59
C VAL A 71 -10.78 -1.92 -32.35
N THR A 72 -10.76 -0.92 -33.22
CA THR A 72 -9.59 -0.54 -34.03
C THR A 72 -8.81 0.64 -33.45
N GLY A 73 -9.36 1.31 -32.43
CA GLY A 73 -8.77 2.48 -31.79
C GLY A 73 -9.54 2.96 -30.55
N PRO A 74 -9.06 4.03 -29.90
CA PRO A 74 -9.75 4.63 -28.77
C PRO A 74 -11.05 5.33 -29.21
N GLY A 75 -12.06 5.29 -28.35
CA GLY A 75 -13.37 5.91 -28.59
C GLY A 75 -14.01 6.43 -27.30
N PRO A 76 -14.87 7.46 -27.37
CA PRO A 76 -15.50 8.10 -26.20
C PRO A 76 -16.37 7.14 -25.38
N GLU A 77 -16.85 6.05 -25.98
CA GLU A 77 -17.64 5.00 -25.34
C GLU A 77 -16.85 4.18 -24.31
N ARG A 78 -15.51 4.23 -24.34
CA ARG A 78 -14.59 3.51 -23.43
C ARG A 78 -13.67 4.51 -22.74
N ALA A 79 -14.09 5.03 -21.58
CA ALA A 79 -13.26 5.97 -20.81
C ALA A 79 -12.26 5.22 -19.94
N VAL A 80 -11.02 5.74 -19.84
CA VAL A 80 -9.95 5.17 -19.02
C VAL A 80 -9.59 6.13 -17.89
N CYS A 81 -9.55 5.63 -16.66
CA CYS A 81 -8.91 6.28 -15.52
C CYS A 81 -7.58 5.58 -15.25
N PHE A 82 -6.48 6.21 -15.64
CA PHE A 82 -5.13 5.66 -15.46
C PHE A 82 -4.62 5.78 -14.01
N GLN A 83 -3.70 4.89 -13.64
CA GLN A 83 -2.97 4.93 -12.37
C GLN A 83 -2.23 6.26 -12.13
N SER A 84 -1.56 6.78 -13.17
CA SER A 84 -1.11 8.16 -13.20
C SER A 84 -2.33 9.02 -13.51
N TYR A 85 -2.74 9.88 -12.57
CA TYR A 85 -3.94 10.74 -12.66
C TYR A 85 -4.09 11.44 -14.03
N SER A 86 -2.97 11.67 -14.73
CA SER A 86 -2.92 12.21 -16.10
C SER A 86 -3.71 13.52 -16.22
N LEU A 87 -3.76 14.29 -15.12
CA LEU A 87 -4.39 15.60 -15.08
C LEU A 87 -3.48 16.61 -15.78
N MET A 88 -4.07 17.56 -16.49
CA MET A 88 -3.34 18.66 -17.10
C MET A 88 -2.86 19.60 -16.00
N PRO A 89 -1.54 19.71 -15.73
CA PRO A 89 -1.03 20.38 -14.54
C PRO A 89 -1.28 21.90 -14.54
N TRP A 90 -1.52 22.49 -15.71
CA TRP A 90 -1.85 23.90 -15.87
C TRP A 90 -3.35 24.22 -15.80
N MET A 91 -4.23 23.21 -15.80
CA MET A 91 -5.68 23.37 -15.75
C MET A 91 -6.22 23.20 -14.32
N SER A 92 -7.27 23.94 -13.95
CA SER A 92 -7.98 23.72 -12.68
C SER A 92 -8.76 22.39 -12.66
N VAL A 93 -9.32 22.02 -11.51
CA VAL A 93 -10.26 20.89 -11.37
C VAL A 93 -11.37 20.98 -12.42
N TRP A 94 -12.05 22.13 -12.48
CA TRP A 94 -13.14 22.36 -13.43
C TRP A 94 -12.69 22.21 -14.88
N GLN A 95 -11.56 22.82 -15.23
CA GLN A 95 -11.01 22.80 -16.59
C GLN A 95 -10.58 21.39 -17.03
N ASN A 96 -10.06 20.56 -16.11
CA ASN A 96 -9.71 19.17 -16.42
C ASN A 96 -10.93 18.34 -16.80
N ILE A 97 -12.07 18.57 -16.14
CA ILE A 97 -13.33 17.85 -16.42
C ILE A 97 -13.98 18.41 -17.70
N ASP A 98 -14.06 19.74 -17.82
CA ASP A 98 -14.61 20.43 -18.99
C ASP A 98 -13.87 20.10 -20.28
N LEU A 99 -12.56 19.81 -20.21
CA LEU A 99 -11.79 19.35 -21.36
C LEU A 99 -12.39 18.08 -21.99
N ALA A 100 -12.75 17.10 -21.15
CA ALA A 100 -13.34 15.84 -21.61
C ALA A 100 -14.77 16.06 -22.14
N VAL A 101 -15.58 16.87 -21.43
CA VAL A 101 -16.93 17.24 -21.86
C VAL A 101 -16.90 17.93 -23.23
N LYS A 102 -15.99 18.87 -23.46
CA LYS A 102 -15.85 19.58 -24.74
C LYS A 102 -15.45 18.65 -25.89
N ALA A 103 -14.61 17.66 -25.61
CA ALA A 103 -14.14 16.71 -26.62
C ALA A 103 -15.26 15.76 -27.08
N VAL A 104 -16.11 15.30 -26.15
CA VAL A 104 -17.17 14.31 -26.43
C VAL A 104 -18.47 14.98 -26.89
N PHE A 105 -18.80 16.16 -26.37
CA PHE A 105 -20.04 16.87 -26.64
C PHE A 105 -19.82 18.20 -27.38
N PRO A 106 -19.21 18.21 -28.58
CA PRO A 106 -18.90 19.45 -29.29
C PRO A 106 -20.16 20.20 -29.77
N SER A 107 -21.27 19.48 -29.95
CA SER A 107 -22.56 20.02 -30.38
C SER A 107 -23.39 20.62 -29.24
N GLU A 108 -23.05 20.34 -27.98
CA GLU A 108 -23.78 20.90 -26.83
C GLU A 108 -23.49 22.40 -26.66
N SER A 109 -24.53 23.15 -26.24
CA SER A 109 -24.38 24.56 -25.91
C SER A 109 -23.35 24.76 -24.80
N ARG A 110 -22.73 25.94 -24.75
CA ARG A 110 -21.78 26.27 -23.68
C ARG A 110 -22.40 26.11 -22.29
N THR A 111 -23.66 26.51 -22.13
CA THR A 111 -24.40 26.41 -20.86
C THR A 111 -24.66 24.95 -20.46
N SER A 112 -25.02 24.08 -21.43
CA SER A 112 -25.21 22.64 -21.17
C SER A 112 -23.91 21.99 -20.71
N ARG A 113 -22.81 22.27 -21.40
CA ARG A 113 -21.48 21.75 -21.02
C ARG A 113 -21.05 22.22 -19.64
N GLN A 114 -21.29 23.50 -19.31
CA GLN A 114 -21.00 24.03 -17.98
C GLN A 114 -21.81 23.31 -16.90
N ALA A 115 -23.12 23.14 -17.10
CA ALA A 115 -23.98 22.42 -16.16
C ALA A 115 -23.55 20.95 -15.98
N ARG A 116 -23.14 20.28 -17.06
CA ARG A 116 -22.57 18.93 -17.00
C ARG A 116 -21.28 18.90 -16.19
N THR A 117 -20.33 19.78 -16.49
CA THR A 117 -19.07 19.86 -15.74
C THR A 117 -19.33 20.13 -14.25
N ASP A 118 -20.21 21.10 -13.93
CA ASP A 118 -20.57 21.42 -12.54
C ASP A 118 -21.19 20.22 -11.82
N LYS A 119 -22.13 19.51 -12.47
CA LYS A 119 -22.71 18.27 -11.93
C LYS A 119 -21.64 17.26 -11.52
N TYR A 120 -20.65 17.01 -12.39
CA TYR A 120 -19.60 16.02 -12.10
C TYR A 120 -18.55 16.51 -11.08
N VAL A 121 -18.31 17.82 -10.98
CA VAL A 121 -17.51 18.41 -9.89
C VAL A 121 -18.21 18.22 -8.54
N ASP A 122 -19.52 18.46 -8.50
CA ASP A 122 -20.33 18.34 -7.30
C ASP A 122 -20.48 16.87 -6.87
N MET A 123 -20.66 15.96 -7.83
CA MET A 123 -20.78 14.52 -7.61
C MET A 123 -19.56 13.94 -6.87
N VAL A 124 -18.35 14.46 -7.14
CA VAL A 124 -17.13 14.03 -6.42
C VAL A 124 -16.77 14.94 -5.24
N GLY A 125 -17.68 15.82 -4.82
CA GLY A 125 -17.51 16.67 -3.63
C GLY A 125 -16.39 17.72 -3.74
N LEU A 126 -15.94 18.06 -4.95
CA LEU A 126 -14.79 18.96 -5.16
C LEU A 126 -15.18 20.44 -5.39
N ARG A 127 -16.42 20.82 -5.09
CA ARG A 127 -16.91 22.20 -5.27
C ARG A 127 -16.04 23.25 -4.55
N HIS A 128 -15.56 22.93 -3.35
CA HIS A 128 -14.68 23.78 -2.54
C HIS A 128 -13.25 23.95 -3.12
N ALA A 129 -12.87 23.15 -4.12
CA ALA A 129 -11.54 23.12 -4.73
C ALA A 129 -11.58 23.31 -6.26
N VAL A 130 -12.72 23.77 -6.79
CA VAL A 130 -13.02 23.82 -8.23
C VAL A 130 -11.99 24.60 -9.08
N ASP A 131 -11.38 25.64 -8.51
CA ASP A 131 -10.38 26.49 -9.17
C ASP A 131 -8.93 26.07 -8.91
N ARG A 132 -8.70 25.10 -8.02
CA ARG A 132 -7.35 24.63 -7.68
C ARG A 132 -6.75 23.81 -8.80
N LYS A 133 -5.42 23.85 -8.92
CA LYS A 133 -4.63 23.08 -9.90
C LYS A 133 -4.10 21.78 -9.27
N PRO A 134 -3.74 20.75 -10.05
CA PRO A 134 -3.29 19.45 -9.53
C PRO A 134 -2.17 19.48 -8.49
N ALA A 135 -1.28 20.46 -8.55
CA ALA A 135 -0.19 20.64 -7.58
C ALA A 135 -0.68 21.07 -6.18
N GLU A 136 -1.89 21.65 -6.08
CA GLU A 136 -2.50 22.16 -4.84
C GLU A 136 -3.51 21.16 -4.24
N LEU A 137 -3.70 20.01 -4.90
CA LEU A 137 -4.64 18.97 -4.52
C LEU A 137 -3.94 17.85 -3.72
N SER A 138 -4.67 17.19 -2.83
CA SER A 138 -4.21 15.92 -2.25
C SER A 138 -4.25 14.80 -3.31
N GLY A 139 -3.62 13.65 -3.02
CA GLY A 139 -3.69 12.47 -3.91
C GLY A 139 -5.13 12.02 -4.17
N GLY A 140 -5.93 11.87 -3.12
CA GLY A 140 -7.35 11.53 -3.24
C GLY A 140 -8.18 12.58 -3.99
N MET A 141 -7.87 13.87 -3.83
CA MET A 141 -8.51 14.92 -4.64
C MET A 141 -8.14 14.79 -6.12
N ARG A 142 -6.86 14.56 -6.46
CA ARG A 142 -6.45 14.32 -7.86
C ARG A 142 -7.14 13.11 -8.46
N GLN A 143 -7.29 12.03 -7.68
CA GLN A 143 -8.00 10.84 -8.13
C GLN A 143 -9.47 11.14 -8.43
N ARG A 144 -10.15 11.89 -7.56
CA ARG A 144 -11.53 12.33 -7.78
C ARG A 144 -11.70 13.14 -9.06
N VAL A 145 -10.76 14.04 -9.37
CA VAL A 145 -10.79 14.77 -10.65
C VAL A 145 -10.65 13.80 -11.83
N ALA A 146 -9.76 12.81 -11.74
CA ALA A 146 -9.55 11.83 -12.81
C ALA A 146 -10.81 10.97 -13.05
N VAL A 147 -11.45 10.48 -11.99
CA VAL A 147 -12.71 9.73 -12.04
C VAL A 147 -13.85 10.60 -12.60
N ALA A 148 -14.03 11.82 -12.07
CA ALA A 148 -15.05 12.76 -12.55
C ALA A 148 -14.88 13.07 -14.04
N ARG A 149 -13.64 13.29 -14.50
CA ARG A 149 -13.34 13.55 -15.91
C ARG A 149 -13.75 12.37 -16.80
N SER A 150 -13.47 11.14 -16.39
CA SER A 150 -13.84 9.93 -17.15
C SER A 150 -15.35 9.70 -17.16
N LEU A 151 -16.04 9.95 -16.04
CA LEU A 151 -17.50 9.84 -15.94
C LEU A 151 -18.23 10.96 -16.69
N ALA A 152 -17.65 12.16 -16.76
CA ALA A 152 -18.24 13.29 -17.48
C ALA A 152 -18.33 13.07 -18.99
N MET A 153 -17.58 12.10 -19.53
CA MET A 153 -17.69 11.63 -20.91
C MET A 153 -18.95 10.78 -21.17
N ASP A 154 -19.67 10.38 -20.10
CA ASP A 154 -20.81 9.47 -20.14
C ASP A 154 -20.52 8.14 -20.89
N PRO A 155 -19.45 7.42 -20.53
CA PRO A 155 -19.02 6.23 -21.28
C PRO A 155 -20.00 5.06 -21.13
N ALA A 156 -19.94 4.12 -22.07
CA ALA A 156 -20.61 2.83 -21.96
C ALA A 156 -19.81 1.85 -21.07
N VAL A 157 -18.48 1.96 -21.12
CA VAL A 157 -17.54 1.18 -20.29
C VAL A 157 -16.54 2.10 -19.63
N LEU A 158 -16.43 2.00 -18.30
CA LEU A 158 -15.42 2.69 -17.51
C LEU A 158 -14.29 1.70 -17.15
N LEU A 159 -13.07 2.01 -17.60
CA LEU A 159 -11.87 1.22 -17.33
C LEU A 159 -11.06 1.93 -16.24
N LEU A 160 -10.85 1.28 -15.09
CA LEU A 160 -10.13 1.85 -13.95
C LEU A 160 -8.82 1.08 -13.74
N ASP A 161 -7.67 1.72 -13.95
CA ASP A 161 -6.34 1.11 -13.78
C ASP A 161 -5.73 1.46 -12.42
N GLU A 162 -5.86 0.57 -11.43
CA GLU A 162 -5.37 0.73 -10.06
C GLU A 162 -5.67 2.10 -9.42
N PRO A 163 -6.92 2.59 -9.50
CA PRO A 163 -7.29 3.97 -9.15
C PRO A 163 -7.00 4.32 -7.68
N LEU A 164 -6.98 3.33 -6.77
CA LEU A 164 -6.87 3.56 -5.33
C LEU A 164 -5.55 3.08 -4.71
N SER A 165 -4.62 2.60 -5.53
CA SER A 165 -3.37 1.96 -5.08
C SER A 165 -2.46 2.86 -4.24
N ALA A 166 -2.44 4.17 -4.53
CA ALA A 166 -1.54 5.15 -3.91
C ALA A 166 -2.17 5.90 -2.71
N LEU A 167 -3.32 5.46 -2.22
CA LEU A 167 -4.08 6.14 -1.18
C LEU A 167 -3.98 5.42 0.16
N ASP A 168 -3.97 6.18 1.25
CA ASP A 168 -4.12 5.66 2.60
C ASP A 168 -5.48 4.98 2.81
N ALA A 169 -5.60 4.18 3.86
CA ALA A 169 -6.76 3.31 4.10
C ALA A 169 -8.10 4.08 4.14
N LEU A 170 -8.14 5.24 4.81
CA LEU A 170 -9.36 6.04 4.95
C LEU A 170 -9.72 6.75 3.64
N THR A 171 -8.76 7.42 3.01
CA THR A 171 -9.00 8.06 1.71
C THR A 171 -9.44 7.04 0.67
N ARG A 172 -8.85 5.83 0.70
CA ARG A 172 -9.28 4.71 -0.13
C ARG A 172 -10.71 4.29 0.18
N ALA A 173 -11.06 4.10 1.45
CA ALA A 173 -12.39 3.71 1.88
C ALA A 173 -13.46 4.69 1.38
N ASN A 174 -13.26 5.98 1.62
CA ASN A 174 -14.19 7.03 1.18
C ASN A 174 -14.37 7.03 -0.35
N LEU A 175 -13.29 6.85 -1.13
CA LEU A 175 -13.40 6.77 -2.59
C LEU A 175 -14.06 5.49 -3.10
N GLN A 176 -13.89 4.37 -2.42
CA GLN A 176 -14.60 3.13 -2.76
C GLN A 176 -16.11 3.29 -2.57
N ASP A 177 -16.53 3.98 -1.52
CA ASP A 177 -17.94 4.24 -1.23
C ASP A 177 -18.51 5.18 -2.30
N GLU A 178 -17.80 6.26 -2.63
CA GLU A 178 -18.18 7.16 -3.73
C GLU A 178 -18.29 6.42 -5.09
N ILE A 179 -17.31 5.58 -5.45
CA ILE A 179 -17.36 4.76 -6.69
C ILE A 179 -18.57 3.82 -6.67
N THR A 180 -18.88 3.24 -5.51
CA THR A 180 -20.04 2.36 -5.34
C THR A 180 -21.34 3.13 -5.56
N ASP A 181 -21.49 4.30 -4.94
CA ASP A 181 -22.67 5.14 -5.06
C ASP A 181 -22.89 5.61 -6.51
N ILE A 182 -21.83 6.09 -7.17
CA ILE A 182 -21.86 6.49 -8.58
C ILE A 182 -22.34 5.31 -9.44
N TRP A 183 -21.78 4.12 -9.21
CA TRP A 183 -22.15 2.95 -9.97
C TRP A 183 -23.60 2.49 -9.70
N ILE A 184 -24.08 2.59 -8.46
CA ILE A 184 -25.47 2.23 -8.12
C ILE A 184 -26.46 3.14 -8.86
N GLN A 185 -26.14 4.43 -9.01
CA GLN A 185 -26.98 5.40 -9.71
C GLN A 185 -27.06 5.15 -11.22
N ASP A 186 -25.92 4.94 -11.88
CA ASP A 186 -25.86 4.90 -13.34
C ASP A 186 -25.75 3.48 -13.94
N ARG A 187 -25.44 2.47 -13.11
CA ARG A 187 -25.21 1.06 -13.49
C ARG A 187 -24.35 0.91 -14.74
N LYS A 188 -23.29 1.72 -14.84
CA LYS A 188 -22.32 1.66 -15.95
C LYS A 188 -21.56 0.33 -15.92
N THR A 189 -21.11 -0.13 -17.08
CA THR A 189 -20.18 -1.26 -17.13
C THR A 189 -18.83 -0.79 -16.62
N VAL A 190 -18.26 -1.48 -15.63
CA VAL A 190 -16.97 -1.10 -15.03
C VAL A 190 -16.01 -2.28 -15.11
N VAL A 191 -14.78 -2.01 -15.56
CA VAL A 191 -13.66 -2.93 -15.41
C VAL A 191 -12.64 -2.27 -14.50
N LEU A 192 -12.48 -2.82 -13.30
CA LEU A 192 -11.50 -2.39 -12.32
C LEU A 192 -10.30 -3.32 -12.38
N ILE A 193 -9.12 -2.74 -12.55
CA ILE A 193 -7.87 -3.41 -12.25
C ILE A 193 -7.45 -2.98 -10.85
N THR A 194 -7.25 -3.98 -9.98
CA THR A 194 -6.74 -3.75 -8.63
C THR A 194 -5.81 -4.87 -8.20
N ASN A 195 -4.97 -4.59 -7.21
CA ASN A 195 -4.19 -5.61 -6.51
C ASN A 195 -4.84 -5.97 -5.16
N ASP A 196 -5.90 -5.28 -4.75
CA ASP A 196 -6.55 -5.46 -3.46
C ASP A 196 -7.79 -6.37 -3.59
N VAL A 197 -7.75 -7.52 -2.91
CA VAL A 197 -8.84 -8.51 -2.95
C VAL A 197 -10.08 -7.97 -2.24
N ASP A 198 -9.92 -7.21 -1.16
CA ASP A 198 -11.07 -6.66 -0.43
C ASP A 198 -11.78 -5.60 -1.27
N GLU A 199 -11.01 -4.77 -1.98
CA GLU A 199 -11.54 -3.81 -2.97
C GLU A 199 -12.33 -4.53 -4.07
N ALA A 200 -11.77 -5.62 -4.62
CA ALA A 200 -12.44 -6.40 -5.65
C ALA A 200 -13.77 -7.00 -5.16
N ILE A 201 -13.79 -7.55 -3.94
CA ILE A 201 -15.01 -8.11 -3.33
C ILE A 201 -16.00 -7.01 -2.97
N LEU A 202 -15.53 -5.83 -2.57
CA LEU A 202 -16.40 -4.70 -2.25
C LEU A 202 -17.10 -4.17 -3.51
N LEU A 203 -16.37 -4.00 -4.61
CA LEU A 203 -16.87 -3.25 -5.77
C LEU A 203 -17.47 -4.13 -6.89
N ALA A 204 -16.92 -5.33 -7.11
CA ALA A 204 -17.24 -6.12 -8.30
C ALA A 204 -18.37 -7.13 -8.09
N ASP A 205 -19.06 -7.46 -9.17
CA ASP A 205 -19.94 -8.62 -9.28
C ASP A 205 -19.14 -9.90 -9.61
N ARG A 206 -17.97 -9.73 -10.24
CA ARG A 206 -17.12 -10.84 -10.68
C ARG A 206 -15.65 -10.49 -10.58
N ILE A 207 -14.84 -11.39 -10.03
CA ILE A 207 -13.40 -11.24 -9.85
C ILE A 207 -12.69 -12.27 -10.74
N ILE A 208 -11.75 -11.81 -11.56
CA ILE A 208 -10.99 -12.66 -12.46
C ILE A 208 -9.50 -12.46 -12.21
N PRO A 209 -8.77 -13.48 -11.72
CA PRO A 209 -7.34 -13.38 -11.56
C PRO A 209 -6.62 -13.30 -12.91
N LEU A 210 -5.58 -12.48 -13.02
CA LEU A 210 -4.62 -12.51 -14.11
C LEU A 210 -3.35 -13.23 -13.63
N ASN A 211 -3.08 -14.40 -14.20
CA ASN A 211 -1.94 -15.23 -13.85
C ASN A 211 -0.60 -14.51 -14.18
N PRO A 212 0.52 -14.85 -13.53
CA PRO A 212 1.82 -14.23 -13.79
C PRO A 212 2.28 -14.44 -15.24
N GLY A 213 3.01 -13.46 -15.77
CA GLY A 213 3.74 -13.60 -17.03
C GLY A 213 5.10 -14.30 -16.89
N PRO A 214 5.82 -14.52 -18.00
CA PRO A 214 5.47 -14.13 -19.38
C PRO A 214 4.34 -14.96 -19.99
N GLY A 215 3.54 -14.35 -20.87
CA GLY A 215 2.37 -14.98 -21.49
C GLY A 215 1.23 -15.22 -20.50
N ALA A 216 0.90 -14.20 -19.70
CA ALA A 216 -0.16 -14.27 -18.70
C ALA A 216 -1.51 -14.63 -19.32
N THR A 217 -2.25 -15.50 -18.63
CA THR A 217 -3.60 -15.95 -18.96
C THR A 217 -4.57 -15.58 -17.85
N LEU A 218 -5.88 -15.60 -18.12
CA LEU A 218 -6.89 -15.44 -17.07
C LEU A 218 -7.06 -16.73 -16.26
N GLY A 219 -7.25 -16.56 -14.95
CA GLY A 219 -7.62 -17.62 -14.02
C GLY A 219 -9.13 -17.90 -14.01
N PRO A 220 -9.60 -18.69 -13.04
CA PRO A 220 -11.02 -18.97 -12.88
C PRO A 220 -11.76 -17.69 -12.47
N SER A 221 -13.01 -17.59 -12.91
CA SER A 221 -13.88 -16.49 -12.54
C SER A 221 -14.55 -16.78 -11.20
N PHE A 222 -14.50 -15.80 -10.28
CA PHE A 222 -15.14 -15.86 -8.97
C PHE A 222 -16.33 -14.90 -8.95
N GLU A 223 -17.54 -15.42 -8.77
CA GLU A 223 -18.74 -14.60 -8.64
C GLU A 223 -18.88 -14.05 -7.22
N VAL A 224 -19.18 -12.75 -7.12
CA VAL A 224 -19.41 -12.05 -5.86
C VAL A 224 -20.92 -11.88 -5.65
N GLY A 225 -21.56 -12.95 -5.20
CA GLY A 225 -23.01 -13.00 -4.93
C GLY A 225 -23.48 -12.22 -3.70
N LEU A 226 -22.71 -11.24 -3.22
CA LEU A 226 -23.04 -10.42 -2.06
C LEU A 226 -23.98 -9.27 -2.47
N PRO A 227 -25.11 -9.05 -1.77
CA PRO A 227 -26.03 -7.96 -2.07
C PRO A 227 -25.35 -6.61 -1.84
N ARG A 228 -25.83 -5.57 -2.53
CA ARG A 228 -25.38 -4.17 -2.39
C ARG A 228 -26.49 -3.34 -1.70
N PRO A 229 -26.16 -2.29 -0.92
CA PRO A 229 -24.83 -1.80 -0.59
C PRO A 229 -24.05 -2.77 0.31
N ARG A 230 -22.72 -2.71 0.23
CA ARG A 230 -21.82 -3.65 0.93
C ARG A 230 -21.07 -2.88 2.01
N GLU A 231 -21.64 -2.83 3.20
CA GLU A 231 -21.03 -2.12 4.32
C GLU A 231 -19.86 -2.91 4.91
N ARG A 232 -18.69 -2.28 5.06
CA ARG A 232 -17.44 -2.96 5.47
C ARG A 232 -17.56 -3.64 6.83
N THR A 233 -18.23 -2.99 7.77
CA THR A 233 -18.49 -3.49 9.12
C THR A 233 -19.34 -4.76 9.07
N GLU A 234 -20.43 -4.75 8.31
CA GLU A 234 -21.29 -5.92 8.14
C GLU A 234 -20.60 -7.08 7.40
N LEU A 235 -19.78 -6.76 6.40
CA LEU A 235 -19.02 -7.76 5.63
C LEU A 235 -18.07 -8.58 6.50
N ASN A 236 -17.48 -7.98 7.55
CA ASN A 236 -16.61 -8.70 8.49
C ASN A 236 -17.32 -9.86 9.20
N HIS A 237 -18.66 -9.81 9.31
CA HIS A 237 -19.45 -10.87 9.93
C HIS A 237 -20.04 -11.87 8.91
N SER A 238 -20.03 -11.54 7.62
CA SER A 238 -20.62 -12.38 6.57
C SER A 238 -19.75 -13.59 6.21
N ASP A 239 -20.28 -14.80 6.40
CA ASP A 239 -19.58 -16.04 6.02
C ASP A 239 -19.32 -16.14 4.52
N ALA A 240 -20.23 -15.61 3.69
CA ALA A 240 -20.06 -15.56 2.24
C ALA A 240 -18.87 -14.67 1.85
N PHE A 241 -18.73 -13.51 2.48
CA PHE A 241 -17.57 -12.63 2.29
C PHE A 241 -16.27 -13.33 2.68
N LYS A 242 -16.22 -13.91 3.90
CA LYS A 242 -15.05 -14.64 4.39
C LYS A 242 -14.66 -15.79 3.46
N LYS A 243 -15.64 -16.51 2.91
CA LYS A 243 -15.42 -17.61 1.99
C LYS A 243 -14.78 -17.14 0.68
N ILE A 244 -15.37 -16.15 0.00
CA ILE A 244 -14.84 -15.62 -1.27
C ILE A 244 -13.43 -15.06 -1.05
N ARG A 245 -13.23 -14.31 0.04
CA ARG A 245 -11.93 -13.76 0.42
C ARG A 245 -10.87 -14.85 0.55
N ARG A 246 -11.18 -15.96 1.24
CA ARG A 246 -10.26 -17.10 1.37
C ARG A 246 -9.98 -17.77 0.02
N GLU A 247 -10.99 -17.99 -0.80
CA GLU A 247 -10.85 -18.68 -2.10
C GLU A 247 -9.98 -17.89 -3.08
N VAL A 248 -10.27 -16.60 -3.26
CA VAL A 248 -9.48 -15.71 -4.13
C VAL A 248 -8.05 -15.57 -3.61
N THR A 249 -7.87 -15.34 -2.30
CA THR A 249 -6.54 -15.21 -1.71
C THR A 249 -5.72 -16.49 -1.84
N ALA A 250 -6.31 -17.65 -1.56
CA ALA A 250 -5.64 -18.94 -1.69
C ALA A 250 -5.19 -19.20 -3.14
N TYR A 251 -6.06 -18.95 -4.11
CA TYR A 251 -5.74 -19.11 -5.52
C TYR A 251 -4.53 -18.25 -5.94
N LEU A 252 -4.54 -16.97 -5.57
CA LEU A 252 -3.43 -16.06 -5.88
C LEU A 252 -2.12 -16.48 -5.19
N MET A 253 -2.18 -16.97 -3.96
CA MET A 253 -0.99 -17.48 -3.24
C MET A 253 -0.42 -18.73 -3.87
N ASP A 254 -1.27 -19.71 -4.19
CA ASP A 254 -0.82 -20.99 -4.75
C ASP A 254 -0.05 -20.79 -6.06
N ILE A 255 -0.49 -19.80 -6.87
CA ILE A 255 0.24 -19.39 -8.08
C ILE A 255 1.57 -18.71 -7.76
N GLY A 256 1.60 -17.79 -6.79
CA GLY A 256 2.84 -17.14 -6.35
C GLY A 256 3.88 -18.13 -5.84
N ILE A 257 3.46 -19.11 -5.03
CA ILE A 257 4.33 -20.17 -4.49
C ILE A 257 4.86 -21.08 -5.61
N ALA A 258 4.02 -21.46 -6.58
CA ALA A 258 4.44 -22.28 -7.71
C ALA A 258 5.59 -21.64 -8.52
N ARG A 259 5.62 -20.30 -8.61
CA ARG A 259 6.70 -19.53 -9.23
C ARG A 259 8.04 -19.63 -8.46
N LYS A 260 7.98 -19.72 -7.12
CA LYS A 260 9.15 -19.67 -6.22
C LYS A 260 9.97 -20.96 -6.17
N ARG A 261 9.39 -22.11 -6.54
CA ARG A 261 10.07 -23.43 -6.49
C ARG A 261 11.25 -23.60 -7.48
N ALA A 262 11.59 -22.56 -8.24
CA ALA A 262 12.70 -22.59 -9.21
C ALA A 262 14.01 -21.96 -8.70
N GLU A 263 14.05 -21.36 -7.51
CA GLU A 263 15.25 -20.69 -6.99
C GLU A 263 16.08 -21.59 -6.07
N THR A 264 17.36 -21.78 -6.40
CA THR A 264 18.31 -22.59 -5.61
C THR A 264 18.64 -21.90 -4.29
N GLU A 265 18.36 -22.56 -3.17
CA GLU A 265 18.62 -22.01 -1.83
C GLU A 265 20.13 -21.96 -1.55
N ARG A 266 20.70 -20.75 -1.39
CA ARG A 266 22.11 -20.55 -1.04
C ARG A 266 22.30 -20.69 0.48
N PRO A 267 23.41 -21.27 0.96
CA PRO A 267 23.69 -21.39 2.40
C PRO A 267 24.12 -20.04 3.01
N LEU A 268 23.70 -19.77 4.25
CA LEU A 268 24.18 -18.64 5.06
C LEU A 268 25.43 -19.08 5.87
N PRO A 269 26.57 -18.37 5.81
CA PRO A 269 27.74 -18.70 6.61
C PRO A 269 27.53 -18.38 8.09
N ASN A 270 28.27 -19.07 8.96
CA ASN A 270 28.20 -18.87 10.40
C ASN A 270 29.14 -17.72 10.84
N VAL A 271 28.72 -16.47 10.62
CA VAL A 271 29.49 -15.26 10.97
C VAL A 271 28.79 -14.41 12.03
N THR A 272 29.57 -13.77 12.91
CA THR A 272 29.04 -12.94 14.01
C THR A 272 29.27 -11.45 13.71
N PRO A 273 28.22 -10.60 13.77
CA PRO A 273 28.35 -9.15 13.56
C PRO A 273 29.00 -8.44 14.75
N ILE A 274 29.58 -7.24 14.53
CA ILE A 274 29.91 -6.29 15.59
C ILE A 274 28.59 -5.80 16.20
N THR A 275 28.10 -6.50 17.22
CA THR A 275 27.25 -5.83 18.19
C THR A 275 28.16 -4.90 18.98
N VAL A 276 27.83 -3.60 19.06
CA VAL A 276 28.54 -2.64 19.93
C VAL A 276 28.71 -3.30 21.31
N GLY A 277 29.94 -3.72 21.60
CA GLY A 277 30.24 -4.59 22.73
C GLY A 277 30.03 -3.84 24.03
N LYS A 278 29.26 -4.42 24.95
CA LYS A 278 29.19 -3.95 26.33
C LYS A 278 30.53 -4.27 27.02
N PRO A 279 31.13 -3.36 27.80
CA PRO A 279 32.28 -3.69 28.64
C PRO A 279 31.93 -4.89 29.53
N LYS A 280 32.88 -5.82 29.75
CA LYS A 280 32.66 -7.08 30.48
C LYS A 280 31.95 -6.87 31.83
N ALA A 281 32.37 -5.83 32.57
CA ALA A 281 31.76 -5.44 33.85
C ALA A 281 30.26 -5.06 33.76
N TYR A 282 29.81 -4.56 32.61
CA TYR A 282 28.39 -4.22 32.37
C TYR A 282 27.56 -5.46 32.05
N VAL A 283 28.12 -6.42 31.32
CA VAL A 283 27.47 -7.72 31.04
C VAL A 283 27.25 -8.48 32.35
N ASP A 284 28.27 -8.50 33.21
CA ASP A 284 28.22 -9.16 34.52
C ASP A 284 27.19 -8.48 35.47
N ALA A 285 27.06 -7.15 35.40
CA ALA A 285 26.08 -6.38 36.19
C ALA A 285 24.63 -6.47 35.65
N SER A 286 24.44 -6.68 34.34
CA SER A 286 23.09 -6.74 33.72
C SER A 286 22.47 -8.13 33.72
N GLY A 287 23.25 -9.19 33.96
CA GLY A 287 22.76 -10.58 34.01
C GLY A 287 21.93 -10.94 35.26
N THR A 288 21.80 -10.06 36.25
CA THR A 288 21.23 -10.39 37.57
C THR A 288 19.74 -10.13 37.75
N SER A 289 19.03 -9.47 36.81
CA SER A 289 17.68 -8.97 37.11
C SER A 289 16.53 -9.44 36.21
N GLY A 290 16.74 -10.03 35.02
CA GLY A 290 15.64 -10.48 34.14
C GLY A 290 14.73 -9.36 33.58
N PHE A 291 14.65 -8.21 34.25
CA PHE A 291 13.93 -6.98 33.88
C PHE A 291 14.34 -6.42 32.51
N HIS A 292 15.52 -6.79 32.02
CA HIS A 292 16.06 -6.33 30.75
C HIS A 292 15.30 -6.85 29.52
N GLU A 293 14.71 -8.05 29.61
CA GLU A 293 14.00 -8.63 28.47
C GLU A 293 12.58 -8.08 28.32
N GLU A 294 11.97 -7.59 29.40
CA GLU A 294 10.65 -6.95 29.37
C GLU A 294 10.70 -5.48 28.95
N ARG A 295 11.85 -4.81 29.14
CA ARG A 295 12.07 -3.39 28.78
C ARG A 295 13.27 -3.26 27.86
N TYR A 296 13.25 -3.99 26.76
CA TYR A 296 14.35 -4.00 25.81
C TYR A 296 14.45 -2.69 25.02
N LEU A 297 13.30 -2.15 24.62
CA LEU A 297 13.17 -0.79 24.09
C LEU A 297 12.08 -0.06 24.90
N GLU A 298 12.41 1.11 25.41
CA GLU A 298 11.54 1.92 26.26
C GLU A 298 11.48 3.36 25.74
N TYR A 299 10.27 3.85 25.54
CA TYR A 299 9.96 5.26 25.33
C TYR A 299 9.39 5.79 26.64
N SER A 300 9.95 6.90 27.13
CA SER A 300 9.52 7.57 28.35
C SER A 300 9.11 9.00 28.04
N ASN A 301 7.80 9.27 28.05
CA ASN A 301 7.18 10.57 27.79
C ASN A 301 7.78 11.29 26.56
N THR A 302 8.00 10.54 25.48
CA THR A 302 8.77 11.01 24.32
C THR A 302 7.93 11.95 23.47
N SER A 303 8.41 13.17 23.22
CA SER A 303 7.70 14.16 22.39
C SER A 303 8.60 14.75 21.31
N LYS A 304 7.98 15.17 20.20
CA LYS A 304 8.65 15.85 19.10
C LYS A 304 7.91 17.10 18.67
N VAL A 305 8.61 18.23 18.74
CA VAL A 305 8.14 19.54 18.30
C VAL A 305 9.00 20.02 17.13
N TYR A 306 8.37 20.39 16.03
CA TYR A 306 9.03 21.00 14.88
C TYR A 306 8.79 22.50 14.84
N PRO A 307 9.82 23.33 14.58
CA PRO A 307 9.61 24.74 14.32
C PRO A 307 8.91 24.91 12.96
N THR A 308 7.80 25.64 12.93
CA THR A 308 7.13 26.00 11.66
C THR A 308 6.89 27.52 11.59
N PRO A 309 6.71 28.10 10.38
CA PRO A 309 6.43 29.53 10.23
C PRO A 309 5.17 30.01 10.97
N LYS A 310 4.23 29.10 11.28
CA LYS A 310 2.98 29.39 12.01
C LYS A 310 3.09 29.15 13.53
N GLY A 311 4.28 28.78 14.03
CA GLY A 311 4.52 28.40 15.42
C GLY A 311 5.05 26.97 15.57
N PRO A 312 5.42 26.55 16.79
CA PRO A 312 5.86 25.18 17.05
C PRO A 312 4.71 24.20 16.78
N LEU A 313 4.97 23.16 15.98
CA LEU A 313 4.05 22.07 15.72
C LEU A 313 4.50 20.83 16.49
N THR A 314 3.75 20.48 17.54
CA THR A 314 3.93 19.22 18.25
C THR A 314 3.34 18.09 17.42
N VAL A 315 4.20 17.24 16.87
CA VAL A 315 3.78 16.11 16.02
C VAL A 315 3.47 14.90 16.89
N VAL A 316 4.36 14.59 17.84
CA VAL A 316 4.20 13.49 18.80
C VAL A 316 4.26 14.09 20.20
N ASP A 317 3.32 13.72 21.06
CA ASP A 317 3.20 14.23 22.44
C ASP A 317 3.03 13.07 23.43
N GLY A 318 3.97 12.91 24.36
CA GLY A 318 3.91 11.90 25.41
C GLY A 318 3.82 10.46 24.91
N PHE A 319 4.68 10.06 23.97
CA PHE A 319 4.74 8.67 23.50
C PHE A 319 5.44 7.78 24.54
N ASP A 320 4.68 6.87 25.14
CA ASP A 320 5.12 5.94 26.19
C ASP A 320 4.83 4.49 25.78
N LEU A 321 5.90 3.72 25.56
CA LEU A 321 5.80 2.32 25.14
C LEU A 321 6.99 1.52 25.67
N LYS A 322 6.72 0.31 26.15
CA LYS A 322 7.75 -0.67 26.54
C LYS A 322 7.64 -1.87 25.63
N VAL A 323 8.76 -2.28 25.04
CA VAL A 323 8.86 -3.37 24.07
C VAL A 323 9.79 -4.45 24.62
N ARG A 324 9.35 -5.71 24.54
CA ARG A 324 10.09 -6.88 24.99
C ARG A 324 11.14 -7.27 23.97
N LYS A 325 12.20 -7.94 24.40
CA LYS A 325 13.24 -8.46 23.50
C LYS A 325 12.65 -9.51 22.57
N GLY A 326 12.89 -9.36 21.26
CA GLY A 326 12.38 -10.23 20.22
C GLY A 326 10.90 -10.07 19.91
N GLU A 327 10.26 -9.02 20.44
CA GLU A 327 8.89 -8.66 20.13
C GLU A 327 8.79 -7.94 18.78
N PHE A 328 7.71 -8.19 18.05
CA PHE A 328 7.38 -7.46 16.84
C PHE A 328 6.20 -6.51 17.10
N ILE A 329 6.43 -5.21 17.02
CA ILE A 329 5.39 -4.19 17.19
C ILE A 329 5.01 -3.59 15.83
N SER A 330 3.72 -3.49 15.55
CA SER A 330 3.23 -2.68 14.42
C SER A 330 2.60 -1.40 14.94
N ILE A 331 2.97 -0.26 14.36
CA ILE A 331 2.41 1.05 14.65
C ILE A 331 1.50 1.46 13.49
N ILE A 332 0.23 1.74 13.79
CA ILE A 332 -0.79 2.15 12.83
C ILE A 332 -1.47 3.45 13.28
N GLY A 333 -2.01 4.20 12.33
CA GLY A 333 -2.65 5.51 12.56
C GLY A 333 -2.73 6.28 11.25
N HIS A 334 -3.42 7.42 11.24
CA HIS A 334 -3.62 8.17 9.99
C HIS A 334 -2.35 8.81 9.42
N SER A 335 -2.42 9.22 8.16
CA SER A 335 -1.37 10.01 7.51
C SER A 335 -1.07 11.28 8.31
N GLY A 336 0.21 11.51 8.61
CA GLY A 336 0.65 12.70 9.35
C GLY A 336 0.55 12.63 10.87
N CYS A 337 0.14 11.51 11.47
CA CYS A 337 0.09 11.35 12.94
C CYS A 337 1.46 11.11 13.62
N GLY A 338 2.58 11.21 12.88
CA GLY A 338 3.92 11.09 13.48
C GLY A 338 4.51 9.67 13.59
N LYS A 339 3.93 8.65 12.95
CA LYS A 339 4.46 7.27 12.94
C LYS A 339 5.94 7.19 12.54
N SER A 340 6.27 7.74 11.37
CA SER A 340 7.66 7.80 10.86
C SER A 340 8.55 8.70 11.73
N THR A 341 7.97 9.71 12.40
CA THR A 341 8.70 10.53 13.38
C THR A 341 9.14 9.70 14.59
N VAL A 342 8.28 8.85 15.14
CA VAL A 342 8.64 7.91 16.21
C VAL A 342 9.79 7.01 15.75
N LEU A 343 9.69 6.46 14.54
CA LEU A 343 10.66 5.52 14.00
C LEU A 343 12.04 6.17 13.75
N THR A 344 12.07 7.39 13.22
CA THR A 344 13.31 8.16 12.99
C THR A 344 13.98 8.64 14.27
N MET A 345 13.21 9.00 15.30
CA MET A 345 13.75 9.26 16.65
C MET A 345 14.38 8.00 17.24
N THR A 346 13.70 6.86 17.10
CA THR A 346 14.19 5.55 17.57
C THR A 346 15.47 5.12 16.85
N ALA A 347 15.63 5.48 15.59
CA ALA A 347 16.85 5.25 14.84
C ALA A 347 18.03 6.12 15.33
N GLY A 348 17.75 7.23 16.02
CA GLY A 348 18.73 8.27 16.34
C GLY A 348 19.07 9.16 15.15
N LEU A 349 18.18 9.25 14.16
CA LEU A 349 18.31 10.13 12.99
C LEU A 349 17.67 11.51 13.21
N ASN A 350 16.85 11.63 14.25
CA ASN A 350 16.13 12.84 14.60
C ASN A 350 16.10 12.97 16.12
N ASP A 351 16.43 14.15 16.63
CA ASP A 351 16.50 14.36 18.08
C ASP A 351 15.11 14.33 18.72
N VAL A 352 15.04 13.93 19.98
CA VAL A 352 13.84 14.00 20.81
C VAL A 352 13.73 15.40 21.42
N SER A 353 12.53 15.99 21.47
CA SER A 353 12.33 17.32 22.07
C SER A 353 12.19 17.26 23.60
N SER A 354 11.53 16.22 24.12
CA SER A 354 11.40 15.93 25.55
C SER A 354 11.17 14.44 25.78
N GLY A 355 11.50 13.96 26.98
CA GLY A 355 11.49 12.52 27.28
C GLY A 355 12.78 11.84 26.83
N GLY A 356 12.73 10.52 26.64
CA GLY A 356 13.90 9.75 26.21
C GLY A 356 13.55 8.38 25.65
N ILE A 357 14.44 7.85 24.82
CA ILE A 357 14.34 6.51 24.22
C ILE A 357 15.54 5.69 24.68
N ILE A 358 15.29 4.53 25.27
CA ILE A 358 16.32 3.62 25.78
C ILE A 358 16.23 2.30 25.00
N LEU A 359 17.33 1.88 24.39
CA LEU A 359 17.47 0.57 23.74
C LEU A 359 18.58 -0.23 24.44
N ASP A 360 18.27 -1.45 24.89
CA ASP A 360 19.24 -2.37 25.50
C ASP A 360 20.01 -1.71 26.66
N ASN A 361 19.28 -0.94 27.48
CA ASN A 361 19.73 -0.09 28.60
C ASN A 361 20.69 1.05 28.21
N ARG A 362 20.64 1.52 26.96
CA ARG A 362 21.40 2.68 26.49
C ARG A 362 20.47 3.69 25.84
N GLU A 363 20.62 4.95 26.23
CA GLU A 363 19.89 6.04 25.60
C GLU A 363 20.27 6.15 24.11
N VAL A 364 19.25 6.29 23.27
CA VAL A 364 19.40 6.51 21.83
C VAL A 364 19.70 7.99 21.60
N ALA A 365 20.99 8.32 21.50
CA ALA A 365 21.45 9.67 21.22
C ALA A 365 21.80 9.91 19.73
N SER A 366 22.14 8.86 18.98
CA SER A 366 22.57 8.97 17.58
C SER A 366 22.32 7.68 16.80
N ALA A 367 22.40 7.75 15.48
CA ALA A 367 22.39 6.56 14.62
C ALA A 367 23.58 5.63 14.90
N GLY A 368 23.37 4.32 14.71
CA GLY A 368 24.36 3.28 14.99
C GLY A 368 24.03 1.95 14.28
N PRO A 369 25.02 1.06 14.09
CA PRO A 369 24.85 -0.20 13.35
C PRO A 369 23.99 -1.24 14.08
N ASP A 370 23.73 -1.02 15.38
CA ASP A 370 22.84 -1.84 16.20
C ASP A 370 21.35 -1.64 15.86
N ARG A 371 21.01 -0.63 15.06
CA ARG A 371 19.66 -0.36 14.55
C ARG A 371 19.69 -0.34 13.02
N ALA A 372 18.90 -1.19 12.37
CA ALA A 372 18.75 -1.13 10.93
C ALA A 372 17.41 -0.49 10.56
N VAL A 373 17.42 0.41 9.58
CA VAL A 373 16.22 1.10 9.11
C VAL A 373 15.92 0.72 7.66
N VAL A 374 14.69 0.31 7.40
CA VAL A 374 14.09 0.23 6.06
C VAL A 374 13.18 1.44 5.90
N PHE A 375 13.55 2.34 5.01
CA PHE A 375 12.78 3.55 4.74
C PHE A 375 11.63 3.29 3.77
N GLN A 376 10.60 4.14 3.83
CA GLN A 376 9.47 4.13 2.91
C GLN A 376 9.92 4.34 1.45
N ALA A 377 10.83 5.30 1.22
CA ALA A 377 11.48 5.49 -0.06
C ALA A 377 12.86 4.80 -0.05
N PRO A 378 13.25 4.05 -1.10
CA PRO A 378 14.46 3.23 -1.05
C PRO A 378 15.69 4.13 -1.21
N SER A 379 16.39 4.38 -0.10
CA SER A 379 17.65 5.13 -0.08
C SER A 379 18.83 4.21 -0.45
N LEU A 380 18.93 3.86 -1.73
CA LEU A 380 20.08 3.15 -2.31
C LEU A 380 21.02 4.13 -3.00
N PHE A 381 22.29 3.75 -3.10
CA PHE A 381 23.24 4.46 -3.95
C PHE A 381 22.97 4.09 -5.41
N PRO A 382 22.52 5.03 -6.26
CA PRO A 382 22.01 4.71 -7.60
C PRO A 382 23.09 4.17 -8.54
N TRP A 383 24.35 4.53 -8.31
CA TRP A 383 25.52 4.09 -9.09
C TRP A 383 26.10 2.74 -8.62
N LEU A 384 25.55 2.13 -7.57
CA LEU A 384 26.01 0.83 -7.07
C LEU A 384 25.03 -0.28 -7.45
N THR A 385 25.55 -1.50 -7.58
CA THR A 385 24.74 -2.70 -7.80
C THR A 385 23.94 -3.09 -6.55
N ALA A 386 22.98 -4.01 -6.68
CA ALA A 386 22.30 -4.60 -5.51
C ALA A 386 23.31 -5.16 -4.51
N LYS A 387 24.26 -5.97 -5.00
CA LYS A 387 25.33 -6.58 -4.19
C LYS A 387 26.16 -5.53 -3.46
N GLN A 388 26.60 -4.49 -4.18
CA GLN A 388 27.40 -3.41 -3.59
C GLN A 388 26.63 -2.60 -2.54
N ASN A 389 25.34 -2.31 -2.79
CA ASN A 389 24.50 -1.59 -1.83
C ASN A 389 24.35 -2.32 -0.49
N VAL A 390 24.26 -3.65 -0.52
CA VAL A 390 24.19 -4.48 0.70
C VAL A 390 25.58 -4.63 1.33
N ALA A 391 26.62 -4.83 0.52
CA ALA A 391 28.00 -5.06 0.98
C ALA A 391 28.54 -3.91 1.84
N ILE A 392 28.21 -2.64 1.55
CA ILE A 392 28.66 -1.47 2.35
C ILE A 392 28.43 -1.66 3.85
N GLY A 393 27.25 -2.19 4.21
CA GLY A 393 26.89 -2.45 5.60
C GLY A 393 27.61 -3.66 6.16
N VAL A 394 27.63 -4.76 5.39
CA VAL A 394 28.25 -6.03 5.78
C VAL A 394 29.75 -5.86 6.03
N ASP A 395 30.47 -5.15 5.17
CA ASP A 395 31.92 -4.92 5.31
C ASP A 395 32.29 -4.20 6.60
N ARG A 396 31.40 -3.36 7.12
CA ARG A 396 31.61 -2.63 8.38
C ARG A 396 31.22 -3.44 9.60
N VAL A 397 30.25 -4.34 9.48
CA VAL A 397 29.68 -5.09 10.61
C VAL A 397 30.34 -6.46 10.80
N TYR A 398 31.02 -7.03 9.81
CA TYR A 398 31.70 -8.33 9.95
C TYR A 398 33.21 -8.22 9.73
N PRO A 399 33.97 -7.50 10.58
CA PRO A 399 35.40 -7.25 10.39
C PRO A 399 36.22 -8.55 10.38
N ASP A 400 35.81 -9.53 11.19
CA ASP A 400 36.48 -10.81 11.36
C ASP A 400 36.09 -11.86 10.32
N ALA A 401 35.05 -11.59 9.51
CA ALA A 401 34.66 -12.46 8.40
C ALA A 401 35.56 -12.23 7.19
N SER A 402 35.92 -13.31 6.51
CA SER A 402 36.61 -13.27 5.22
C SER A 402 35.74 -12.61 4.14
N GLN A 403 36.37 -12.11 3.07
CA GLN A 403 35.65 -11.52 1.95
C GLN A 403 34.62 -12.48 1.35
N ALA A 404 34.95 -13.77 1.24
CA ALA A 404 34.05 -14.79 0.73
C ALA A 404 32.82 -15.00 1.64
N GLU A 405 32.99 -14.98 2.96
CA GLU A 405 31.85 -15.11 3.89
C GLU A 405 30.94 -13.88 3.83
N ARG A 406 31.51 -12.67 3.75
CA ARG A 406 30.72 -11.44 3.59
C ARG A 406 29.91 -11.46 2.30
N GLU A 407 30.54 -11.89 1.21
CA GLU A 407 29.90 -12.06 -0.09
C GLU A 407 28.76 -13.07 -0.04
N GLN A 408 28.95 -14.20 0.65
CA GLN A 408 27.89 -15.19 0.88
C GLN A 408 26.72 -14.61 1.71
N VAL A 409 26.98 -13.79 2.74
CA VAL A 409 25.92 -13.09 3.49
C VAL A 409 25.10 -12.19 2.57
N VAL A 410 25.78 -11.39 1.73
CA VAL A 410 25.12 -10.48 0.78
C VAL A 410 24.26 -11.25 -0.21
N GLU A 411 24.83 -12.28 -0.83
CA GLU A 411 24.12 -13.10 -1.82
C GLU A 411 22.97 -13.89 -1.22
N TYR A 412 23.12 -14.39 0.01
CA TYR A 412 22.07 -15.07 0.73
C TYR A 412 20.85 -14.16 0.92
N TYR A 413 21.04 -12.96 1.48
CA TYR A 413 19.92 -12.07 1.76
C TYR A 413 19.29 -11.50 0.49
N LEU A 414 20.08 -11.21 -0.55
CA LEU A 414 19.55 -10.81 -1.86
C LEU A 414 18.76 -11.94 -2.53
N SER A 415 19.25 -13.18 -2.46
CA SER A 415 18.51 -14.34 -2.97
C SER A 415 17.21 -14.56 -2.18
N LYS A 416 17.24 -14.39 -0.85
CA LYS A 416 16.04 -14.56 -0.01
C LYS A 416 14.92 -13.57 -0.32
N VAL A 417 15.25 -12.36 -0.75
CA VAL A 417 14.25 -11.38 -1.21
C VAL A 417 13.90 -11.52 -2.71
N GLY A 418 14.33 -12.60 -3.37
CA GLY A 418 14.04 -12.87 -4.79
C GLY A 418 14.82 -11.96 -5.75
N LEU A 419 16.06 -11.59 -5.40
CA LEU A 419 16.99 -10.83 -6.25
C LEU A 419 18.27 -11.63 -6.58
N GLY A 420 18.22 -12.95 -6.52
CA GLY A 420 19.35 -13.83 -6.81
C GLY A 420 19.91 -13.68 -8.24
N ASP A 421 19.05 -13.31 -9.20
CA ASP A 421 19.42 -13.09 -10.60
C ASP A 421 19.74 -11.62 -10.93
N ALA A 422 19.56 -10.71 -9.95
CA ALA A 422 19.72 -9.26 -10.12
C ALA A 422 20.84 -8.68 -9.24
N LEU A 423 21.79 -9.53 -8.81
CA LEU A 423 22.88 -9.15 -7.90
C LEU A 423 23.74 -8.01 -8.45
N ASP A 424 24.04 -8.05 -9.75
CA ASP A 424 24.92 -7.10 -10.43
C ASP A 424 24.16 -5.98 -11.17
N THR A 425 22.83 -5.92 -11.03
CA THR A 425 22.02 -4.84 -11.60
C THR A 425 22.26 -3.54 -10.81
N ALA A 426 22.44 -2.41 -11.50
CA ALA A 426 22.56 -1.09 -10.87
C ALA A 426 21.23 -0.63 -10.27
N ALA A 427 21.26 0.05 -9.12
CA ALA A 427 20.04 0.52 -8.46
C ALA A 427 19.23 1.53 -9.29
N SER A 428 19.88 2.27 -10.21
CA SER A 428 19.21 3.14 -11.19
C SER A 428 18.30 2.38 -12.15
N ASP A 429 18.66 1.15 -12.49
CA ASP A 429 18.01 0.34 -13.54
C ASP A 429 16.95 -0.60 -12.94
N MET A 430 16.83 -0.61 -11.61
CA MET A 430 15.85 -1.39 -10.87
C MET A 430 14.48 -0.73 -10.85
N SER A 431 13.43 -1.55 -10.73
CA SER A 431 12.11 -1.05 -10.33
C SER A 431 12.13 -0.56 -8.87
N ASN A 432 11.16 0.27 -8.47
CA ASN A 432 11.00 0.67 -7.06
C ASN A 432 10.88 -0.56 -6.14
N GLY A 433 10.15 -1.59 -6.55
CA GLY A 433 10.00 -2.80 -5.75
C GLY A 433 11.28 -3.63 -5.65
N MET A 434 12.12 -3.66 -6.69
CA MET A 434 13.47 -4.25 -6.59
C MET A 434 14.35 -3.44 -5.65
N ARG A 435 14.35 -2.10 -5.75
CA ARG A 435 15.11 -1.25 -4.83
C ARG A 435 14.68 -1.43 -3.38
N GLN A 436 13.37 -1.56 -3.13
CA GLN A 436 12.84 -1.80 -1.79
C GLN A 436 13.32 -3.14 -1.23
N ARG A 437 13.32 -4.19 -2.06
CA ARG A 437 13.86 -5.51 -1.70
C ARG A 437 15.35 -5.47 -1.34
N VAL A 438 16.17 -4.71 -2.09
CA VAL A 438 17.58 -4.48 -1.72
C VAL A 438 17.67 -3.76 -0.37
N GLY A 439 16.80 -2.79 -0.09
CA GLY A 439 16.73 -2.09 1.20
C GLY A 439 16.44 -3.04 2.37
N ILE A 440 15.49 -3.97 2.21
CA ILE A 440 15.17 -5.01 3.20
C ILE A 440 16.34 -5.96 3.38
N ALA A 441 16.93 -6.48 2.29
CA ALA A 441 18.10 -7.36 2.34
C ALA A 441 19.28 -6.70 3.06
N ARG A 442 19.53 -5.41 2.80
CA ARG A 442 20.57 -4.61 3.48
C ARG A 442 20.31 -4.54 4.98
N ALA A 443 19.08 -4.28 5.41
CA ALA A 443 18.76 -4.19 6.83
C ALA A 443 18.97 -5.51 7.57
N PHE A 444 18.57 -6.64 6.97
CA PHE A 444 18.81 -7.96 7.57
C PHE A 444 20.28 -8.39 7.56
N ALA A 445 21.01 -8.05 6.50
CA ALA A 445 22.43 -8.38 6.40
C ALA A 445 23.25 -7.76 7.55
N LEU A 446 22.82 -6.63 8.11
CA LEU A 446 23.46 -6.00 9.28
C LEU A 446 23.28 -6.80 10.58
N SER A 447 22.33 -7.74 10.66
CA SER A 447 21.99 -8.46 11.90
C SER A 447 21.86 -7.53 13.12
N PRO A 448 20.92 -6.54 13.06
CA PRO A 448 20.80 -5.50 14.07
C PRO A 448 20.17 -6.03 15.37
N LYS A 449 20.31 -5.26 16.45
CA LYS A 449 19.56 -5.46 17.71
C LYS A 449 18.08 -5.07 17.56
N LEU A 450 17.83 -4.06 16.74
CA LEU A 450 16.50 -3.51 16.49
C LEU A 450 16.29 -3.28 14.99
N LEU A 451 15.22 -3.85 14.45
CA LEU A 451 14.78 -3.63 13.07
C LEU A 451 13.67 -2.57 13.05
N LEU A 452 13.89 -1.51 12.28
CA LEU A 452 12.97 -0.39 12.15
C LEU A 452 12.46 -0.36 10.71
N LEU A 453 11.16 -0.56 10.51
CA LEU A 453 10.55 -0.67 9.19
C LEU A 453 9.53 0.46 9.02
N ASP A 454 9.78 1.41 8.11
CA ASP A 454 8.88 2.51 7.80
C ASP A 454 8.13 2.23 6.50
N GLU A 455 6.89 1.76 6.59
CA GLU A 455 6.06 1.33 5.45
C GLU A 455 6.84 0.47 4.44
N PRO A 456 7.51 -0.60 4.88
CA PRO A 456 8.49 -1.34 4.07
C PRO A 456 7.88 -1.94 2.80
N PHE A 457 6.55 -2.10 2.75
CA PHE A 457 5.82 -2.70 1.64
C PHE A 457 4.84 -1.74 0.93
N GLY A 458 4.83 -0.46 1.28
CA GLY A 458 3.85 0.50 0.76
C GLY A 458 3.94 0.75 -0.76
N MET A 459 5.15 0.67 -1.33
CA MET A 459 5.37 0.83 -2.78
C MET A 459 5.26 -0.47 -3.57
N LEU A 460 4.86 -1.58 -2.94
CA LEU A 460 4.75 -2.89 -3.56
C LEU A 460 3.29 -3.18 -3.88
N ASP A 461 3.05 -3.86 -5.00
CA ASP A 461 1.77 -4.48 -5.26
C ASP A 461 1.47 -5.54 -4.18
N SER A 462 0.20 -5.82 -3.95
CA SER A 462 -0.24 -6.70 -2.86
C SER A 462 0.41 -8.07 -2.88
N LEU A 463 0.67 -8.65 -4.05
CA LEU A 463 1.22 -10.00 -4.16
C LEU A 463 2.71 -10.01 -3.84
N THR A 464 3.50 -9.10 -4.44
CA THR A 464 4.92 -8.94 -4.05
C THR A 464 5.05 -8.57 -2.57
N ARG A 465 4.11 -7.78 -2.03
CA ARG A 465 4.02 -7.49 -0.60
C ARG A 465 3.83 -8.76 0.22
N TRP A 466 2.91 -9.66 -0.16
CA TRP A 466 2.70 -10.92 0.56
C TRP A 466 3.95 -11.80 0.54
N GLU A 467 4.60 -11.93 -0.62
CA GLU A 467 5.84 -12.70 -0.75
C GLU A 467 6.94 -12.18 0.17
N LEU A 468 7.12 -10.86 0.23
CA LEU A 468 8.12 -10.26 1.12
C LEU A 468 7.72 -10.28 2.59
N GLN A 469 6.44 -10.20 2.91
CA GLN A 469 5.95 -10.41 4.28
C GLN A 469 6.30 -11.83 4.76
N GLU A 470 6.12 -12.85 3.92
CA GLU A 470 6.52 -14.22 4.25
C GLU A 470 8.04 -14.34 4.45
N VAL A 471 8.85 -13.76 3.56
CA VAL A 471 10.32 -13.74 3.71
C VAL A 471 10.74 -13.03 4.99
N LEU A 472 10.15 -11.87 5.29
CA LEU A 472 10.38 -11.13 6.52
C LEU A 472 10.08 -12.02 7.74
N MET A 473 8.95 -12.73 7.70
CA MET A 473 8.52 -13.61 8.78
C MET A 473 9.41 -14.85 8.94
N GLU A 474 9.87 -15.46 7.84
CA GLU A 474 10.84 -16.55 7.86
C GLU A 474 12.16 -16.12 8.50
N VAL A 475 12.70 -14.96 8.09
CA VAL A 475 13.96 -14.42 8.61
C VAL A 475 13.80 -14.05 10.09
N TRP A 476 12.72 -13.37 10.45
CA TRP A 476 12.42 -12.99 11.84
C TRP A 476 12.22 -14.21 12.74
N GLN A 477 11.61 -15.30 12.27
CA GLN A 477 11.46 -16.53 13.05
C GLN A 477 12.81 -17.16 13.44
N ARG A 478 13.81 -17.05 12.56
CA ARG A 478 15.16 -17.55 12.81
C ARG A 478 15.95 -16.65 13.75
N THR A 479 15.84 -15.33 13.58
CA THR A 479 16.68 -14.38 14.34
C THR A 479 16.04 -13.88 15.62
N LYS A 480 14.70 -13.88 15.71
CA LYS A 480 13.90 -13.26 16.78
C LYS A 480 14.38 -11.84 17.08
N VAL A 481 14.71 -11.08 16.03
CA VAL A 481 15.12 -9.69 16.17
C VAL A 481 13.94 -8.83 16.64
N THR A 482 14.15 -7.95 17.62
CA THR A 482 13.12 -6.98 18.02
C THR A 482 12.80 -6.07 16.84
N ALA A 483 11.52 -5.84 16.54
CA ALA A 483 11.13 -5.06 15.37
C ALA A 483 10.02 -4.05 15.68
N LEU A 484 10.14 -2.85 15.10
CA LEU A 484 9.05 -1.88 15.00
C LEU A 484 8.74 -1.66 13.53
N CYS A 485 7.49 -1.90 13.14
CA CYS A 485 6.99 -1.70 11.80
C CYS A 485 5.91 -0.63 11.79
N VAL A 486 6.06 0.40 10.97
CA VAL A 486 5.00 1.35 10.65
C VAL A 486 4.30 0.87 9.40
N THR A 487 2.99 0.76 9.46
CA THR A 487 2.17 0.37 8.31
C THR A 487 0.84 1.11 8.32
N HIS A 488 0.22 1.20 7.15
CA HIS A 488 -1.15 1.68 6.97
C HIS A 488 -2.13 0.53 6.67
N ASP A 489 -1.62 -0.70 6.53
CA ASP A 489 -2.40 -1.90 6.19
C ASP A 489 -2.75 -2.66 7.48
N VAL A 490 -4.05 -2.80 7.75
CA VAL A 490 -4.57 -3.45 8.96
C VAL A 490 -4.21 -4.93 9.01
N ASP A 491 -4.27 -5.61 7.86
CA ASP A 491 -3.99 -7.03 7.79
C ASP A 491 -2.51 -7.31 7.98
N GLU A 492 -1.67 -6.45 7.42
CA GLU A 492 -0.23 -6.47 7.67
C GLU A 492 0.11 -6.26 9.14
N ALA A 493 -0.54 -5.30 9.80
CA ALA A 493 -0.31 -5.03 11.22
C ALA A 493 -0.58 -6.27 12.07
N ILE A 494 -1.71 -6.96 11.83
CA ILE A 494 -2.11 -8.17 12.56
C ILE A 494 -1.25 -9.38 12.16
N LEU A 495 -0.85 -9.49 10.89
CA LEU A 495 0.01 -10.57 10.41
C LEU A 495 1.39 -10.54 11.05
N LEU A 496 1.99 -9.36 11.17
CA LEU A 496 3.39 -9.20 11.59
C LEU A 496 3.57 -9.05 13.09
N ALA A 497 2.62 -8.42 13.79
CA ALA A 497 2.83 -7.96 15.16
C ALA A 497 2.41 -8.96 16.24
N ASP A 498 3.12 -8.90 17.37
CA ASP A 498 2.66 -9.38 18.66
C ASP A 498 1.74 -8.35 19.32
N ARG A 499 1.99 -7.05 19.09
CA ARG A 499 1.10 -5.95 19.50
C ARG A 499 0.97 -4.88 18.44
N VAL A 500 -0.26 -4.41 18.24
CA VAL A 500 -0.58 -3.28 17.37
C VAL A 500 -0.76 -2.03 18.23
N VAL A 501 0.10 -1.04 18.03
CA VAL A 501 0.06 0.26 18.68
C VAL A 501 -0.66 1.24 17.75
N MET A 502 -1.81 1.74 18.19
CA MET A 502 -2.66 2.63 17.42
C MET A 502 -2.47 4.08 17.88
N MET A 503 -2.01 4.94 16.97
CA MET A 503 -1.75 6.36 17.23
C MET A 503 -2.96 7.22 16.87
N THR A 504 -3.27 8.19 17.73
CA THR A 504 -4.30 9.20 17.48
C THR A 504 -3.86 10.18 16.38
N ASN A 505 -4.80 10.98 15.84
CA ASN A 505 -4.46 11.98 14.82
C ASN A 505 -3.66 13.15 15.36
N GLY A 506 -2.82 13.72 14.49
CA GLY A 506 -2.07 14.93 14.80
C GLY A 506 -2.91 16.20 14.62
N PRO A 507 -2.48 17.35 15.18
CA PRO A 507 -1.30 17.54 16.03
C PRO A 507 -1.45 16.98 17.45
N ASN A 508 -0.34 16.81 18.17
CA ASN A 508 -0.26 16.16 19.50
C ASN A 508 -0.70 14.68 19.46
N ALA A 509 -0.22 13.95 18.45
CA ALA A 509 -0.52 12.53 18.33
C ALA A 509 0.13 11.76 19.49
N ARG A 510 -0.66 10.88 20.10
CA ARG A 510 -0.26 10.01 21.21
C ARG A 510 -0.66 8.57 20.91
N ILE A 511 -0.22 7.63 21.73
CA ILE A 511 -0.77 6.27 21.70
C ILE A 511 -2.21 6.34 22.21
N GLY A 512 -3.17 6.02 21.35
CA GLY A 512 -4.57 5.94 21.74
C GLY A 512 -4.91 4.59 22.34
N LYS A 513 -4.44 3.51 21.71
CA LYS A 513 -4.71 2.13 22.15
C LYS A 513 -3.57 1.19 21.76
N VAL A 514 -3.35 0.16 22.58
CA VAL A 514 -2.44 -0.95 22.26
C VAL A 514 -3.27 -2.23 22.31
N MET A 515 -3.22 -3.01 21.24
CA MET A 515 -3.95 -4.27 21.10
C MET A 515 -2.96 -5.43 21.03
N ASP A 516 -3.10 -6.39 21.94
CA ASP A 516 -2.35 -7.65 21.90
C ASP A 516 -2.91 -8.59 20.83
N VAL A 517 -2.03 -9.15 19.99
CA VAL A 517 -2.41 -10.10 18.94
C VAL A 517 -2.03 -11.51 19.38
N ASP A 518 -2.95 -12.16 20.08
CA ASP A 518 -2.79 -13.54 20.56
C ASP A 518 -3.12 -14.54 19.44
N ILE A 519 -2.33 -14.51 18.36
CA ILE A 519 -2.38 -15.48 17.27
C ILE A 519 -1.03 -16.20 17.22
N PRO A 520 -0.99 -17.54 17.29
CA PRO A 520 0.25 -18.29 17.38
C PRO A 520 1.15 -18.06 16.15
N ARG A 521 2.46 -18.09 16.37
CA ARG A 521 3.48 -18.05 15.31
C ARG A 521 4.04 -19.48 15.07
N PRO A 522 4.44 -19.84 13.84
CA PRO A 522 4.39 -19.07 12.60
C PRO A 522 2.95 -18.88 12.10
N ARG A 523 2.61 -17.67 11.66
CA ARG A 523 1.30 -17.40 11.02
C ARG A 523 1.54 -17.08 9.54
N THR A 524 0.94 -17.89 8.67
CA THR A 524 0.83 -17.58 7.24
C THR A 524 -0.44 -16.76 7.02
N ARG A 525 -0.54 -16.03 5.91
CA ARG A 525 -1.76 -15.25 5.63
C ARG A 525 -2.98 -16.14 5.47
N LYS A 526 -2.83 -17.35 4.90
CA LYS A 526 -3.90 -18.36 4.86
C LYS A 526 -4.38 -18.75 6.26
N ALA A 527 -3.45 -19.13 7.16
CA ALA A 527 -3.80 -19.49 8.53
C ALA A 527 -4.42 -18.32 9.31
N LEU A 528 -3.99 -17.09 9.03
CA LEU A 528 -4.54 -15.89 9.63
C LEU A 528 -6.01 -15.67 9.25
N LEU A 529 -6.35 -15.77 7.95
CA LEU A 529 -7.73 -15.61 7.46
C LEU A 529 -8.69 -16.71 7.96
N GLU A 530 -8.16 -17.86 8.35
CA GLU A 530 -8.93 -18.98 8.93
C GLU A 530 -9.07 -18.87 10.46
N HIS A 531 -8.28 -18.02 11.12
CA HIS A 531 -8.28 -17.89 12.57
C HIS A 531 -9.57 -17.20 13.07
N PRO A 532 -10.25 -17.72 14.12
CA PRO A 532 -11.52 -17.17 14.58
C PRO A 532 -11.41 -15.72 15.07
N ASP A 533 -10.33 -15.37 15.77
CA ASP A 533 -10.13 -14.01 16.31
C ASP A 533 -9.68 -12.97 15.28
N TYR A 534 -9.27 -13.39 14.07
CA TYR A 534 -8.67 -12.45 13.11
C TYR A 534 -9.62 -11.30 12.73
N TYR A 535 -10.89 -11.61 12.45
CA TYR A 535 -11.87 -10.59 12.09
C TYR A 535 -12.20 -9.65 13.26
N ARG A 536 -12.12 -10.15 14.51
CA ARG A 536 -12.28 -9.33 15.72
C ARG A 536 -11.15 -8.30 15.84
N TYR A 537 -9.89 -8.74 15.66
CA TYR A 537 -8.75 -7.82 15.65
C TYR A 537 -8.84 -6.79 14.52
N ARG A 538 -9.28 -7.22 13.32
CA ARG A 538 -9.45 -6.33 12.16
C ARG A 538 -10.50 -5.26 12.44
N GLU A 539 -11.65 -5.65 12.97
CA GLU A 539 -12.72 -4.74 13.37
C GLU A 539 -12.26 -3.73 14.42
N GLU A 540 -11.54 -4.19 15.45
CA GLU A 540 -11.02 -3.32 16.52
C GLU A 540 -10.07 -2.23 16.01
N VAL A 541 -9.19 -2.58 15.06
CA VAL A 541 -8.26 -1.62 14.44
C VAL A 541 -9.00 -0.66 13.51
N LEU A 542 -9.94 -1.15 12.70
CA LEU A 542 -10.74 -0.30 11.81
C LEU A 542 -11.60 0.68 12.59
N GLN A 543 -12.28 0.23 13.63
CA GLN A 543 -13.10 1.07 14.50
C GLN A 543 -12.25 2.19 15.14
N PHE A 544 -11.04 1.87 15.61
CA PHE A 544 -10.15 2.90 16.15
C PHE A 544 -9.77 3.94 15.08
N LEU A 545 -9.49 3.52 13.85
CA LEU A 545 -9.16 4.46 12.78
C LEU A 545 -10.37 5.35 12.44
N GLU A 546 -11.57 4.79 12.38
CA GLU A 546 -12.80 5.58 12.15
C GLU A 546 -13.07 6.57 13.31
N ASP A 547 -13.01 6.11 14.56
CA ASP A 547 -13.31 6.94 15.74
C ASP A 547 -12.43 8.19 15.79
N TYR A 548 -11.16 8.06 15.43
CA TYR A 548 -10.16 9.14 15.51
C TYR A 548 -10.03 9.96 14.22
N GLU A 549 -10.89 9.75 13.22
CA GLU A 549 -10.91 10.52 11.95
C GLU A 549 -10.95 12.04 12.21
N GLY A 550 -11.74 12.48 13.20
CA GLY A 550 -11.94 13.89 13.57
C GLY A 550 -10.80 14.57 14.37
N GLY A 551 -9.73 13.85 14.74
CA GLY A 551 -8.59 14.43 15.46
C GLY A 551 -8.11 13.63 16.68
N ALA A 552 -7.20 14.22 17.47
CA ALA A 552 -6.60 13.54 18.63
C ALA A 552 -7.60 13.22 19.77
N ASN A 553 -8.76 13.87 19.78
CA ASN A 553 -9.81 13.75 20.78
C ASN A 553 -11.14 13.48 20.06
N PRO A 554 -11.56 12.21 19.95
CA PRO A 554 -12.84 11.88 19.35
C PRO A 554 -13.99 12.39 20.23
N PRO A 555 -15.14 12.78 19.65
CA PRO A 555 -16.34 13.08 20.43
C PRO A 555 -16.75 11.83 21.23
N SER A 556 -17.27 12.03 22.45
CA SER A 556 -17.71 10.90 23.29
C SER A 556 -18.84 10.12 22.60
N PRO A 557 -18.88 8.78 22.70
CA PRO A 557 -19.93 7.99 22.06
C PRO A 557 -21.31 8.45 22.57
N GLY A 558 -22.10 9.05 21.67
CA GLY A 558 -23.41 9.64 21.97
C GLY A 558 -23.58 11.12 21.56
N GLN A 559 -22.52 11.81 21.12
CA GLN A 559 -22.63 13.14 20.50
C GLN A 559 -22.46 13.01 18.99
N SER A 560 -23.57 13.01 18.26
CA SER A 560 -23.55 13.12 16.79
C SER A 560 -22.75 14.35 16.37
N ALA A 561 -21.85 14.19 15.39
CA ALA A 561 -21.15 15.30 14.77
C ALA A 561 -22.16 16.27 14.16
N GLU A 562 -22.42 17.39 14.85
CA GLU A 562 -23.16 18.49 14.26
C GLU A 562 -22.39 18.98 13.02
N SER A 563 -23.08 19.01 11.89
CA SER A 563 -22.58 19.55 10.64
C SER A 563 -22.05 20.98 10.89
N PRO A 564 -20.96 21.41 10.24
CA PRO A 564 -20.44 22.75 10.46
C PRO A 564 -21.51 23.79 10.13
N GLU A 565 -21.95 24.52 11.16
CA GLU A 565 -22.88 25.63 11.04
C GLU A 565 -22.39 26.61 9.97
N GLN A 566 -23.26 26.90 9.00
CA GLN A 566 -23.04 27.96 8.03
C GLN A 566 -22.81 29.28 8.77
N PRO A 567 -21.82 30.10 8.38
CA PRO A 567 -21.64 31.40 9.01
C PRO A 567 -22.88 32.26 8.78
N ALA A 568 -23.45 32.76 9.88
CA ALA A 568 -24.63 33.62 9.89
C ALA A 568 -24.46 34.84 8.94
N PRO A 569 -25.52 35.28 8.25
CA PRO A 569 -25.45 36.41 7.35
C PRO A 569 -25.13 37.69 8.14
N VAL A 570 -24.08 38.40 7.70
CA VAL A 570 -23.73 39.73 8.20
C VAL A 570 -24.91 40.66 7.92
N ALA A 571 -25.59 41.08 8.97
CA ALA A 571 -26.63 42.08 8.90
C ALA A 571 -26.03 43.40 8.40
N ALA A 572 -26.56 43.91 7.28
CA ALA A 572 -26.29 45.25 6.80
C ALA A 572 -26.86 46.26 7.83
N GLY A 573 -25.98 46.82 8.65
CA GLY A 573 -26.27 47.96 9.50
C GLY A 573 -26.28 49.24 8.67
N VAL A 574 -27.46 49.84 8.56
CA VAL A 574 -27.68 51.19 8.08
C VAL A 574 -27.09 52.18 9.09
N ALA A 575 -26.12 52.98 8.65
CA ALA A 575 -25.93 54.39 8.99
C ALA A 575 -24.96 55.03 7.98
#